data_AF-A0A4P7JQ20-F1
#
_entry.id   AF-A0A4P7JQ20-F1
#
_cell.length_a   1.000
_cell.length_b   1.000
_cell.length_c   1.000
_cell.angle_alpha   90.00
_cell.angle_beta   90.00
_cell.angle_gamma   90.00
#
_symmetry.space_group_name_H-M   'P 1'
#
loop_
_entity.id
_entity.type
_entity.pdbx_description
1 polymer ?
#
loop_
_entity_poly.entity_id
_entity_poly.type
_entity_poly.pdbx_seq_one_letter_code
_entity_poly.pdbx_strand_id
1 'polypeptide(L)'
;MLLNKKSMEVLKAFLIFIKSRIVPHSFYIVTSLALGYFLVDNVTLGDLKPIMGTLQNIAAAVFTLAGIWIAYSYPQAIAAYTSPSTVSIIPTDETKRIENLVLIVLTSAFVISSLLLINMLYLLVYKSISDLNTLHLLKLLGISSVFYLVFLQLKAIFIVMVTNVSFVNELHDKKTEKDANDDL
;
A
#
# COMPACT_ATOMS: atom_id res chain seq x y z
N MET A 1 -12.04 24.51 21.49
CA MET A 1 -10.75 24.04 20.94
C MET A 1 -10.85 24.10 19.42
N LEU A 2 -10.44 25.21 18.82
CA LEU A 2 -10.64 25.52 17.41
C LEU A 2 -9.70 24.68 16.55
N LEU A 3 -10.23 23.79 15.73
CA LEU A 3 -9.44 23.17 14.65
C LEU A 3 -8.90 24.30 13.76
N ASN A 4 -7.58 24.42 13.71
CA ASN A 4 -6.87 25.32 12.81
C ASN A 4 -7.37 25.11 11.36
N LYS A 5 -7.62 26.19 10.61
CA LYS A 5 -8.10 26.16 9.21
C LYS A 5 -7.27 25.21 8.34
N LYS A 6 -5.96 25.10 8.61
CA LYS A 6 -5.03 24.13 7.98
C LYS A 6 -5.37 22.67 8.30
N SER A 7 -5.75 22.36 9.54
CA SER A 7 -6.18 21.02 9.95
C SER A 7 -7.51 20.61 9.31
N MET A 8 -8.42 21.57 9.10
CA MET A 8 -9.71 21.33 8.42
C MET A 8 -9.53 21.03 6.92
N GLU A 9 -8.61 21.73 6.25
CA GLU A 9 -8.22 21.46 4.85
C GLU A 9 -7.59 20.07 4.71
N VAL A 10 -6.67 19.70 5.62
CA VAL A 10 -6.08 18.35 5.67
C VAL A 10 -7.14 17.28 5.92
N LEU A 11 -8.10 17.52 6.83
CA LEU A 11 -9.19 16.58 7.09
C LEU A 11 -10.10 16.39 5.87
N LYS A 12 -10.42 17.47 5.15
CA LYS A 12 -11.20 17.39 3.91
C LYS A 12 -10.45 16.65 2.82
N ALA A 13 -9.17 16.93 2.62
CA ALA A 13 -8.33 16.21 1.68
C ALA A 13 -8.27 14.72 2.04
N PHE A 14 -8.13 14.39 3.32
CA PHE A 14 -8.15 13.03 3.84
C PHE A 14 -9.51 12.32 3.62
N LEU A 15 -10.64 13.01 3.80
CA LEU A 15 -11.97 12.46 3.56
C LEU A 15 -12.26 12.23 2.07
N ILE A 16 -11.88 13.16 1.21
CA ILE A 16 -11.99 13.00 -0.26
C ILE A 16 -11.10 11.86 -0.73
N PHE A 17 -9.88 11.79 -0.18
CA PHE A 17 -8.94 10.71 -0.41
C PHE A 17 -9.56 9.34 -0.03
N ILE A 18 -10.16 9.23 1.15
CA ILE A 18 -10.88 8.04 1.60
C ILE A 18 -12.02 7.71 0.64
N LYS A 19 -12.89 8.69 0.32
CA LYS A 19 -14.08 8.47 -0.52
C LYS A 19 -13.73 7.95 -1.92
N SER A 20 -12.69 8.49 -2.54
CA SER A 20 -12.22 8.01 -3.85
C SER A 20 -11.67 6.58 -3.82
N ARG A 21 -11.19 6.12 -2.66
CA ARG A 21 -10.65 4.78 -2.47
C ARG A 21 -11.71 3.78 -1.98
N ILE A 22 -12.83 4.22 -1.40
CA ILE A 22 -13.88 3.32 -0.86
C ILE A 22 -14.39 2.33 -1.91
N VAL A 23 -14.71 2.77 -3.13
CA VAL A 23 -15.32 1.90 -4.16
C VAL A 23 -14.45 0.68 -4.50
N PRO A 24 -13.17 0.82 -4.87
CA PRO A 24 -12.32 -0.35 -5.13
C PRO A 24 -12.06 -1.19 -3.87
N HIS A 25 -11.97 -0.57 -2.68
CA HIS A 25 -11.82 -1.33 -1.44
C HIS A 25 -13.07 -2.17 -1.11
N SER A 26 -14.27 -1.63 -1.31
CA SER A 26 -15.52 -2.37 -1.13
C SER A 26 -15.58 -3.59 -2.05
N PHE A 27 -15.13 -3.45 -3.31
CA PHE A 27 -15.04 -4.59 -4.23
C PHE A 27 -14.07 -5.67 -3.72
N TYR A 28 -12.88 -5.28 -3.24
CA TYR A 28 -11.92 -6.23 -2.67
C TYR A 28 -12.45 -6.93 -1.42
N ILE A 29 -13.15 -6.21 -0.55
CA ILE A 29 -13.75 -6.76 0.68
C ILE A 29 -14.85 -7.76 0.33
N VAL A 30 -15.77 -7.41 -0.58
CA VAL A 30 -16.84 -8.33 -0.98
C VAL A 30 -16.27 -9.58 -1.63
N THR A 31 -15.27 -9.43 -2.52
CA THR A 31 -14.62 -10.55 -3.18
C THR A 31 -13.87 -11.43 -2.18
N SER A 32 -13.16 -10.83 -1.22
CA SER A 32 -12.42 -11.59 -0.22
C SER A 32 -13.34 -12.33 0.76
N LEU A 33 -14.47 -11.73 1.15
CA LEU A 33 -15.52 -12.39 1.95
C LEU A 33 -16.16 -13.55 1.19
N ALA A 34 -16.46 -13.38 -0.10
CA ALA A 34 -17.00 -14.44 -0.93
C ALA A 34 -16.02 -15.62 -1.02
N LEU A 35 -14.74 -15.35 -1.31
CA LEU A 35 -13.69 -16.38 -1.32
C LEU A 35 -13.54 -17.06 0.04
N GLY A 36 -13.54 -16.29 1.12
CA GLY A 36 -13.49 -16.83 2.48
C GLY A 36 -14.66 -17.76 2.76
N TYR A 37 -15.88 -17.38 2.36
CA TYR A 37 -17.08 -18.19 2.55
C TYR A 37 -17.01 -19.53 1.82
N PHE A 38 -16.51 -19.57 0.59
CA PHE A 38 -16.35 -20.83 -0.16
C PHE A 38 -15.20 -21.71 0.36
N LEU A 39 -14.18 -21.11 0.97
CA LEU A 39 -12.97 -21.82 1.40
C LEU A 39 -12.97 -22.19 2.88
N VAL A 40 -13.89 -21.63 3.69
CA VAL A 40 -13.89 -21.82 5.15
C VAL A 40 -14.04 -23.28 5.55
N ASP A 41 -14.74 -24.11 4.78
CA ASP A 41 -14.89 -25.54 5.11
C ASP A 41 -13.64 -26.36 4.75
N ASN A 42 -12.91 -25.95 3.71
CA ASN A 42 -11.83 -26.73 3.10
C ASN A 42 -10.41 -26.31 3.54
N VAL A 43 -10.24 -25.07 3.99
CA VAL A 43 -8.92 -24.47 4.25
C VAL A 43 -8.79 -24.14 5.73
N THR A 44 -7.73 -24.56 6.42
CA THR A 44 -7.47 -24.17 7.81
C THR A 44 -6.68 -22.87 7.90
N LEU A 45 -6.73 -22.19 9.04
CA LEU A 45 -5.88 -21.00 9.27
C LEU A 45 -4.38 -21.32 9.23
N GLY A 46 -4.00 -22.57 9.51
CA GLY A 46 -2.62 -23.04 9.39
C GLY A 46 -2.13 -23.05 7.94
N ASP A 47 -3.01 -23.36 7.00
CA ASP A 47 -2.69 -23.43 5.57
C ASP A 47 -2.43 -22.04 4.95
N LEU A 48 -2.82 -20.97 5.64
CA LEU A 48 -2.54 -19.59 5.21
C LEU A 48 -1.11 -19.15 5.53
N LYS A 49 -0.38 -19.85 6.42
CA LYS A 49 0.96 -19.43 6.86
C LYS A 49 1.95 -19.22 5.70
N PRO A 50 2.06 -20.12 4.70
CA PRO A 50 2.95 -19.90 3.56
C PRO A 50 2.56 -18.65 2.77
N ILE A 51 1.26 -18.44 2.55
CA ILE A 51 0.73 -17.27 1.83
C ILE A 51 1.05 -15.99 2.59
N MET A 52 0.83 -15.97 3.90
CA MET A 52 1.14 -14.83 4.77
C MET A 52 2.64 -14.52 4.76
N GLY A 53 3.51 -15.54 4.77
CA GLY A 53 4.96 -15.37 4.68
C GLY A 53 5.40 -14.77 3.34
N THR A 54 4.89 -15.30 2.23
CA THR A 54 5.13 -14.73 0.90
C THR A 54 4.62 -13.29 0.80
N LEU A 55 3.42 -13.03 1.33
CA LEU A 55 2.83 -11.70 1.32
C LEU A 55 3.67 -10.69 2.13
N GLN A 56 4.16 -11.09 3.30
CA GLN A 56 5.06 -10.27 4.12
C GLN A 56 6.36 -9.94 3.38
N ASN A 57 6.99 -10.95 2.75
CA ASN A 57 8.23 -10.76 2.00
C ASN A 57 8.05 -9.81 0.81
N ILE A 58 6.98 -9.99 0.04
CA ILE A 58 6.67 -9.13 -1.09
C ILE A 58 6.34 -7.70 -0.61
N ALA A 59 5.57 -7.56 0.47
CA ALA A 59 5.25 -6.26 1.03
C ALA A 59 6.51 -5.53 1.51
N ALA A 60 7.44 -6.22 2.17
CA ALA A 60 8.72 -5.63 2.57
C ALA A 60 9.55 -5.20 1.35
N ALA A 61 9.65 -6.04 0.32
CA ALA A 61 10.37 -5.71 -0.91
C ALA A 61 9.78 -4.47 -1.62
N VAL A 62 8.45 -4.41 -1.77
CA VAL A 62 7.75 -3.26 -2.38
C VAL A 62 7.90 -2.00 -1.55
N PHE A 63 7.78 -2.10 -0.22
CA PHE A 63 8.03 -0.98 0.70
C PHE A 63 9.43 -0.40 0.51
N THR A 64 10.45 -1.25 0.48
CA THR A 64 11.84 -0.83 0.29
C THR A 64 12.07 -0.22 -1.10
N LEU A 65 11.59 -0.86 -2.16
CA LEU A 65 11.74 -0.35 -3.53
C LEU A 65 11.10 1.03 -3.70
N ALA A 66 9.86 1.20 -3.24
CA ALA A 66 9.17 2.49 -3.32
C ALA A 66 9.87 3.56 -2.47
N GLY A 67 10.37 3.20 -1.28
CA GLY A 67 11.15 4.12 -0.42
C GLY A 67 12.43 4.62 -1.09
N ILE A 68 13.17 3.71 -1.73
CA ILE A 68 14.39 4.06 -2.49
C ILE A 68 14.05 5.01 -3.65
N TRP A 69 12.96 4.74 -4.39
CA TRP A 69 12.52 5.61 -5.49
C TRP A 69 12.17 7.03 -5.03
N ILE A 70 11.48 7.18 -3.90
CA ILE A 70 11.19 8.50 -3.34
C ILE A 70 12.49 9.26 -3.03
N ALA A 71 13.46 8.56 -2.41
CA ALA A 71 14.74 9.15 -2.04
C ALA A 71 15.55 9.64 -3.26
N TYR A 72 15.56 8.88 -4.36
CA TYR A 72 16.30 9.23 -5.57
C TYR A 72 15.59 10.26 -6.45
N SER A 73 14.29 10.10 -6.68
CA SER A 73 13.57 10.94 -7.64
C SER A 73 13.30 12.35 -7.10
N TYR A 74 13.25 12.54 -5.77
CA TYR A 74 12.78 13.79 -5.17
C TYR A 74 13.61 14.29 -3.99
N PRO A 75 14.94 14.46 -4.14
CA PRO A 75 15.81 14.96 -3.06
C PRO A 75 15.40 16.37 -2.60
N GLN A 76 14.86 17.19 -3.50
CA GLN A 76 14.39 18.55 -3.21
C GLN A 76 13.18 18.57 -2.25
N ALA A 77 12.27 17.58 -2.38
CA ALA A 77 11.12 17.46 -1.48
C ALA A 77 11.55 17.08 -0.05
N ILE A 78 12.57 16.23 0.07
CA ILE A 78 13.19 15.87 1.35
C ILE A 78 13.92 17.07 1.94
N ALA A 79 14.71 17.78 1.11
CA ALA A 79 15.46 18.97 1.52
C ALA A 79 14.54 20.10 2.02
N ALA A 80 13.40 20.34 1.36
CA ALA A 80 12.41 21.34 1.77
C ALA A 80 11.81 21.04 3.15
N TYR A 81 11.67 19.76 3.52
CA TYR A 81 11.24 19.34 4.85
C TYR A 81 12.32 19.55 5.92
N THR A 82 13.60 19.36 5.58
CA THR A 82 14.73 19.51 6.51
C THR A 82 15.29 20.93 6.60
N SER A 83 14.98 21.82 5.63
CA SER A 83 15.48 23.19 5.55
C SER A 83 14.46 24.13 4.88
N PRO A 84 13.51 24.70 5.65
CA PRO A 84 12.35 25.42 5.11
C PRO A 84 12.64 26.74 4.38
N SER A 85 13.86 27.27 4.42
CA SER A 85 14.22 28.58 3.88
C SER A 85 14.52 28.58 2.37
N THR A 86 14.49 27.43 1.71
CA THR A 86 14.80 27.27 0.26
C THR A 86 13.72 26.44 -0.44
N VAL A 87 12.46 26.87 -0.37
CA VAL A 87 11.38 26.15 -1.06
C VAL A 87 11.35 26.56 -2.54
N SER A 88 12.00 25.77 -3.39
CA SER A 88 11.68 25.76 -4.81
C SER A 88 10.27 25.17 -5.01
N ILE A 89 9.46 25.81 -5.84
CA ILE A 89 8.10 25.34 -6.14
C ILE A 89 8.23 24.04 -6.93
N ILE A 90 7.88 22.91 -6.30
CA ILE A 90 7.87 21.60 -6.97
C ILE A 90 6.75 21.61 -8.03
N PRO A 91 7.01 21.18 -9.27
CA PRO A 91 5.99 21.02 -10.30
C PRO A 91 4.83 20.12 -9.83
N THR A 92 3.61 20.42 -10.27
CA THR A 92 2.39 19.76 -9.79
C THR A 92 2.34 18.27 -10.18
N ASP A 93 2.96 17.89 -11.31
CA ASP A 93 2.98 16.51 -11.81
C ASP A 93 3.98 15.62 -11.05
N GLU A 94 5.12 16.18 -10.65
CA GLU A 94 6.09 15.52 -9.76
C GLU A 94 5.47 15.23 -8.39
N THR A 95 4.63 16.13 -7.89
CA THR A 95 3.93 15.99 -6.61
C THR A 95 2.99 14.78 -6.60
N LYS A 96 2.22 14.55 -7.68
CA LYS A 96 1.31 13.39 -7.80
C LYS A 96 2.07 12.06 -7.82
N ARG A 97 3.24 12.03 -8.44
CA ARG A 97 4.08 10.82 -8.51
C ARG A 97 4.68 10.48 -7.15
N ILE A 98 5.15 11.49 -6.41
CA ILE A 98 5.56 11.33 -5.00
C ILE A 98 4.40 10.79 -4.17
N GLU A 99 3.21 11.41 -4.28
CA GLU A 99 2.03 10.99 -3.54
C GLU A 99 1.72 9.50 -3.79
N ASN A 100 1.69 9.07 -5.05
CA ASN A 100 1.45 7.67 -5.40
C ASN A 100 2.50 6.71 -4.80
N LEU A 101 3.78 7.07 -4.83
CA LEU A 101 4.83 6.26 -4.22
C LEU A 101 4.69 6.18 -2.69
N VAL A 102 4.40 7.30 -2.02
CA VAL A 102 4.16 7.33 -0.57
C VAL A 102 2.95 6.46 -0.21
N LEU A 103 1.89 6.47 -1.02
CA LEU A 103 0.73 5.60 -0.81
C LEU A 103 1.04 4.12 -0.94
N ILE A 104 1.93 3.75 -1.87
CA ILE A 104 2.42 2.37 -1.98
C ILE A 104 3.18 1.95 -0.73
N VAL A 105 4.05 2.82 -0.22
CA VAL A 105 4.81 2.60 1.02
C VAL A 105 3.84 2.39 2.19
N LEU A 106 2.86 3.27 2.36
CA LEU A 106 1.84 3.15 3.41
C LEU A 106 0.99 1.89 3.27
N THR A 107 0.61 1.52 2.04
CA THR A 107 -0.15 0.29 1.77
C THR A 107 0.65 -0.96 2.16
N SER A 108 1.93 -1.01 1.80
CA SER A 108 2.79 -2.15 2.13
C SER A 108 3.06 -2.24 3.64
N ALA A 109 3.28 -1.10 4.30
CA ALA A 109 3.42 -1.05 5.76
C ALA A 109 2.13 -1.49 6.48
N PHE A 110 0.97 -1.12 5.95
CA PHE A 110 -0.33 -1.57 6.45
C PHE A 110 -0.50 -3.09 6.30
N VAL A 111 -0.11 -3.67 5.17
CA VAL A 111 -0.16 -5.12 4.95
C VAL A 111 0.72 -5.86 5.96
N ILE A 112 1.98 -5.45 6.14
CA ILE A 112 2.91 -6.08 7.10
C ILE A 112 2.37 -5.95 8.54
N SER A 113 1.90 -4.77 8.93
CA SER A 113 1.35 -4.53 10.27
C SER A 113 0.09 -5.37 10.52
N SER A 114 -0.76 -5.49 9.51
CA SER A 114 -1.98 -6.31 9.59
C SER A 114 -1.66 -7.79 9.70
N LEU A 115 -0.66 -8.30 8.97
CA LEU A 115 -0.18 -9.68 9.09
C LEU A 115 0.37 -9.98 10.49
N LEU A 116 1.12 -9.04 11.08
CA LEU A 116 1.60 -9.16 12.46
C LEU A 116 0.42 -9.26 13.45
N LEU A 117 -0.59 -8.40 13.30
CA LEU A 117 -1.79 -8.44 14.13
C LEU A 117 -2.57 -9.75 13.96
N ILE A 118 -2.73 -10.26 12.73
CA ILE A 118 -3.40 -11.55 12.46
C ILE A 118 -2.64 -12.69 13.15
N ASN A 119 -1.32 -12.73 13.04
CA ASN A 119 -0.49 -13.74 13.71
C ASN A 119 -0.62 -13.67 15.24
N MET A 120 -0.66 -12.45 15.80
CA MET A 120 -0.85 -12.24 17.23
C MET A 120 -2.24 -12.69 17.69
N LEU A 121 -3.29 -12.31 16.98
CA LEU A 121 -4.68 -12.71 17.27
C LEU A 121 -4.87 -14.22 17.14
N TYR A 122 -4.26 -14.86 16.15
CA TYR A 122 -4.25 -16.32 16.02
C TYR A 122 -3.64 -17.00 17.25
N LEU A 123 -2.53 -16.47 17.79
CA LEU A 123 -1.91 -17.03 18.99
C LEU A 123 -2.78 -16.85 20.25
N LEU A 124 -3.34 -15.65 20.44
CA LEU A 124 -4.05 -15.27 21.67
C LEU A 124 -5.47 -15.82 21.74
N VAL A 125 -6.20 -15.78 20.63
CA VAL A 125 -7.65 -15.97 20.61
C VAL A 125 -8.02 -17.37 20.12
N TYR A 126 -7.45 -17.81 18.99
CA TYR A 126 -7.85 -19.07 18.37
C TYR A 126 -7.56 -20.30 19.25
N LYS A 127 -6.49 -20.27 20.04
CA LYS A 127 -6.17 -21.35 20.97
C LYS A 127 -6.99 -21.36 22.26
N SER A 128 -7.64 -20.23 22.60
CA SER A 128 -8.35 -20.05 23.87
C SER A 128 -9.85 -20.35 23.74
N ILE A 129 -10.41 -20.24 22.53
CA ILE A 129 -11.85 -20.43 22.27
C ILE A 129 -12.16 -21.91 22.04
N SER A 130 -13.13 -22.44 22.79
CA SER A 130 -13.66 -23.81 22.61
C SER A 130 -15.01 -23.87 21.87
N ASP A 131 -15.68 -22.72 21.66
CA ASP A 131 -16.96 -22.68 20.96
C ASP A 131 -16.79 -22.83 19.43
N LEU A 132 -17.46 -23.83 18.85
CA LEU A 132 -17.37 -24.19 17.44
C LEU A 132 -17.90 -23.09 16.51
N ASN A 133 -18.97 -22.40 16.91
CA ASN A 133 -19.58 -21.36 16.07
C ASN A 133 -18.67 -20.12 15.99
N THR A 134 -18.10 -19.72 17.13
CA THR A 134 -17.12 -18.64 17.20
C THR A 134 -15.83 -18.97 16.44
N LEU A 135 -15.36 -20.22 16.51
CA LEU A 135 -14.19 -20.68 15.74
C LEU A 135 -14.44 -20.61 14.23
N HIS A 136 -15.61 -21.03 13.76
CA HIS A 136 -15.96 -20.96 12.34
C HIS A 136 -15.98 -19.52 11.82
N LEU A 137 -16.57 -18.59 12.58
CA LEU A 137 -16.59 -17.18 12.21
C LEU A 137 -15.18 -16.55 12.20
N LEU A 138 -14.33 -16.90 13.18
CA LEU A 138 -12.95 -16.42 13.23
C LEU A 138 -12.11 -16.97 12.05
N LYS A 139 -12.35 -18.23 11.68
CA LYS A 139 -11.73 -18.87 10.50
C LYS A 139 -12.13 -18.15 9.21
N LEU A 140 -13.42 -17.89 9.02
CA LEU A 140 -13.95 -17.13 7.89
C LEU A 140 -13.30 -15.74 7.79
N LEU A 141 -13.28 -15.00 8.91
CA LEU A 141 -12.68 -13.67 8.96
C LEU A 141 -11.17 -13.71 8.69
N GLY A 142 -10.45 -14.69 9.24
CA GLY A 142 -9.01 -14.85 9.02
C GLY A 142 -8.67 -15.11 7.55
N ILE A 143 -9.35 -16.07 6.92
CA ILE A 143 -9.17 -16.37 5.49
C ILE A 143 -9.49 -15.13 4.65
N SER A 144 -10.66 -14.52 4.86
CA SER A 144 -11.10 -13.34 4.10
C SER A 144 -10.15 -12.16 4.27
N SER A 145 -9.59 -11.96 5.47
CA SER A 145 -8.63 -10.89 5.74
C SER A 145 -7.33 -11.10 4.97
N VAL A 146 -6.79 -12.32 4.94
CA VAL A 146 -5.58 -12.62 4.17
C VAL A 146 -5.79 -12.37 2.68
N PHE A 147 -6.92 -12.82 2.11
CA PHE A 147 -7.24 -12.54 0.70
C PHE A 147 -7.37 -11.04 0.40
N TYR A 148 -8.00 -10.28 1.29
CA TYR A 148 -8.07 -8.84 1.15
C TYR A 148 -6.68 -8.19 1.08
N LEU A 149 -5.77 -8.58 1.99
CA LEU A 149 -4.40 -8.07 2.00
C LEU A 149 -3.62 -8.47 0.74
N VAL A 150 -3.86 -9.68 0.19
CA VAL A 150 -3.30 -10.10 -1.10
C VAL A 150 -3.71 -9.14 -2.22
N PHE A 151 -5.00 -8.79 -2.33
CA PHE A 151 -5.46 -7.86 -3.36
C PHE A 151 -4.83 -6.46 -3.22
N LEU A 152 -4.70 -5.96 -1.99
CA LEU A 152 -4.03 -4.69 -1.73
C LEU A 152 -2.57 -4.73 -2.20
N GLN A 153 -1.84 -5.79 -1.85
CA GLN A 153 -0.45 -5.90 -2.20
C GLN A 153 -0.23 -6.10 -3.71
N LEU A 154 -1.09 -6.88 -4.38
CA LEU A 154 -1.05 -7.04 -5.84
C LEU A 154 -1.22 -5.69 -6.57
N LYS A 155 -2.17 -4.87 -6.11
CA LYS A 155 -2.35 -3.51 -6.64
C LYS A 155 -1.10 -2.66 -6.43
N ALA A 156 -0.51 -2.70 -5.23
CA ALA A 156 0.70 -1.94 -4.91
C ALA A 156 1.88 -2.35 -5.81
N ILE A 157 2.08 -3.66 -6.02
CA ILE A 157 3.10 -4.18 -6.95
C ILE A 157 2.88 -3.64 -8.35
N PHE A 158 1.65 -3.72 -8.87
CA PHE A 158 1.35 -3.27 -10.22
C PHE A 158 1.68 -1.79 -10.42
N ILE A 159 1.30 -0.93 -9.47
CA ILE A 159 1.60 0.51 -9.54
C ILE A 159 3.11 0.77 -9.49
N VAL A 160 3.86 0.06 -8.66
CA VAL A 160 5.34 0.19 -8.63
C VAL A 160 5.94 -0.25 -9.96
N MET A 161 5.49 -1.36 -10.53
CA MET A 161 5.98 -1.82 -11.83
C MET A 161 5.75 -0.77 -12.92
N VAL A 162 4.54 -0.24 -13.03
CA VAL A 162 4.23 0.82 -14.01
C VAL A 162 5.06 2.07 -13.77
N THR A 163 5.23 2.49 -12.52
CA THR A 163 6.03 3.68 -12.16
C THR A 163 7.50 3.50 -12.54
N ASN A 164 8.04 2.29 -12.35
CA ASN A 164 9.41 1.96 -12.72
C ASN A 164 9.59 1.94 -14.24
N VAL A 165 8.65 1.35 -14.98
CA VAL A 165 8.70 1.35 -16.46
C VAL A 165 8.61 2.78 -17.00
N SER A 166 7.69 3.59 -16.46
CA SER A 166 7.56 5.00 -16.85
C SER A 166 8.85 5.79 -16.61
N PHE A 167 9.52 5.55 -15.48
CA PHE A 167 10.80 6.19 -15.18
C PHE A 167 11.88 5.84 -16.22
N VAL A 168 11.98 4.55 -16.57
CA VAL A 168 12.99 4.10 -17.54
C VAL A 168 12.73 4.71 -18.91
N ASN A 169 11.47 4.79 -19.34
CA ASN A 169 11.11 5.43 -20.61
C ASN A 169 11.48 6.92 -20.61
N GLU A 170 11.12 7.66 -19.55
CA GLU A 170 11.51 9.08 -19.42
C GLU A 170 13.03 9.28 -19.47
N LEU A 171 13.81 8.34 -18.93
CA LEU A 171 15.27 8.40 -18.99
C LEU A 171 15.79 8.19 -20.43
N HIS A 172 15.16 7.28 -21.18
CA HIS A 172 15.51 7.04 -22.58
C HIS A 172 15.20 8.27 -23.43
N ASP A 173 14.00 8.84 -23.28
CA ASP A 173 13.57 10.04 -24.01
C ASP A 173 14.51 11.22 -23.75
N LYS A 174 14.84 11.49 -22.48
CA LYS A 174 15.78 12.57 -22.12
C LYS A 174 17.19 12.36 -22.68
N LYS A 175 17.64 11.10 -22.79
CA LYS A 175 18.93 10.79 -23.40
C LYS A 175 18.89 11.07 -24.90
N THR A 176 17.83 10.63 -25.58
CA THR A 176 17.65 10.86 -27.01
C THR A 176 17.53 12.35 -27.35
N GLU A 177 16.80 13.13 -26.55
CA GLU A 177 16.73 14.59 -26.69
C GLU A 177 18.09 15.25 -26.53
N LYS A 178 18.89 14.80 -25.55
CA LYS A 178 20.24 15.34 -25.34
C LYS A 178 21.15 15.02 -26.52
N ASP A 179 21.17 13.76 -26.97
CA ASP A 179 22.02 13.33 -28.09
C ASP A 179 21.63 14.09 -29.38
N ALA A 180 20.33 14.33 -29.62
CA ALA A 180 19.86 15.11 -30.77
C ALA A 180 20.21 16.61 -30.70
N ASN A 181 20.30 17.17 -29.50
CA ASN A 181 20.65 18.58 -29.30
C ASN A 181 22.17 18.82 -29.29
N ASP A 182 22.96 17.80 -28.93
CA ASP A 182 24.43 17.82 -29.03
C ASP A 182 24.92 17.66 -30.50
N ASP A 183 24.08 17.14 -31.41
CA ASP A 183 24.35 16.96 -32.84
C ASP A 183 24.01 18.21 -33.71
N LEU A 184 23.43 19.27 -33.14
CA LEU A 184 23.05 20.54 -33.80
C LEU A 184 24.06 21.68 -33.55
#